data_AF-A0A8D0F4C8-F1
#
_entry.id   AF-A0A8D0F4C8-F1
#
_cell.length_a   1.000
_cell.length_b   1.000
_cell.length_c   1.000
_cell.angle_alpha   90.00
_cell.angle_beta   90.00
_cell.angle_gamma   90.00
#
_symmetry.space_group_name_H-M   'P 1'
#
loop_
_entity.id
_entity.type
_entity.pdbx_description
1 polymer ?
#
loop_
_entity_poly.entity_id
_entity_poly.type
_entity_poly.pdbx_seq_one_letter_code
_entity_poly.pdbx_strand_id
1 'polypeptide(L)'
;KMKPSATYELLVDGVGPWDFTGSFVPCELLLVGEDAYPVLVSSKKQVLIAVSHYGKGRIVVASHEGILKDSKFSQFLRNAVAWLKPSPEALVGIHPHLDSLSQLLLMAGAKVQAGAELSPSLGVYCMDAYDSTKAKDLVDFVKRGGGLLIGGQAWYWANLSLDAEFLLRGVSELDLVTGGIPSILLVHGVLSFPLCLDSSHRCLLAAARYGQGRVVVATHESQLFSPKLARFLLNAVRWLDAGRKGLVGVDASLKKLCSLLSQEEVKSQVSQLTGDLSVYCCSSYSDREAERVHAFVAEGGGLLIGGQAWYWSSQNRGKAAVAKYPGNKILNRFGLSILGQSIQAAKHLPVGSGEHYHFRKALALFNRHVDKHEELKAPLKDWLQRLAQDCAAFLHIPAHDCPAYASLHRILTKVLQRSGIPHVSRHCPVKSNSKEAVLLCMATELSLTMTDSAALVQKSAAGVCALPVTVEIDGTNPEARWELTGLTPPLKPRYLVITP
;
A
#
# COMPACT_ATOMS: atom_id res chain seq x y z
N LYS A 1 4.57 17.72 -27.78
CA LYS A 1 5.10 17.44 -26.42
C LYS A 1 6.59 17.71 -26.43
N MET A 2 7.10 18.45 -25.43
CA MET A 2 8.53 18.75 -25.30
C MET A 2 9.29 17.52 -24.74
N LYS A 3 10.58 17.36 -25.05
CA LYS A 3 11.39 16.28 -24.45
C LYS A 3 11.55 16.52 -22.93
N PRO A 4 11.62 15.47 -22.10
CA PRO A 4 11.79 15.61 -20.65
C PRO A 4 13.01 16.43 -20.24
N SER A 5 14.14 16.29 -20.96
CA SER A 5 15.37 17.06 -20.68
C SER A 5 15.17 18.57 -20.86
N ALA A 6 14.54 18.99 -21.96
CA ALA A 6 14.27 20.41 -22.22
C ALA A 6 13.25 21.00 -21.23
N THR A 7 12.27 20.19 -20.79
CA THR A 7 11.35 20.62 -19.73
C THR A 7 12.08 20.79 -18.40
N TYR A 8 12.96 19.84 -18.07
CA TYR A 8 13.78 19.94 -16.86
C TYR A 8 14.64 21.20 -16.88
N GLU A 9 15.37 21.45 -17.97
CA GLU A 9 16.22 22.64 -18.16
C GLU A 9 15.42 23.94 -17.97
N LEU A 10 14.23 24.05 -18.56
CA LEU A 10 13.34 25.20 -18.36
C LEU A 10 12.91 25.39 -16.91
N LEU A 11 12.63 24.29 -16.20
CA LEU A 11 12.14 24.36 -14.82
C LEU A 11 13.25 24.74 -13.84
N VAL A 12 14.49 24.31 -14.09
CA VAL A 12 15.63 24.58 -13.20
C VAL A 12 16.48 25.78 -13.63
N ASP A 13 16.13 26.45 -14.73
CA ASP A 13 16.87 27.60 -15.23
C ASP A 13 16.97 28.72 -14.18
N GLY A 14 18.20 29.18 -13.93
CA GLY A 14 18.50 30.17 -12.89
C GLY A 14 18.23 29.73 -11.45
N VAL A 15 17.81 28.48 -11.19
CA VAL A 15 17.56 27.99 -9.83
C VAL A 15 18.90 27.73 -9.14
N GLY A 16 19.13 28.44 -8.04
CA GLY A 16 20.30 28.23 -7.18
C GLY A 16 20.24 26.92 -6.38
N PRO A 17 21.10 26.74 -5.37
CA PRO A 17 21.05 25.59 -4.48
C PRO A 17 19.67 25.44 -3.83
N TRP A 18 19.11 24.24 -3.90
CA TRP A 18 17.83 23.91 -3.28
C TRP A 18 17.95 23.92 -1.76
N ASP A 19 17.42 24.96 -1.12
CA ASP A 19 17.48 25.14 0.33
C ASP A 19 16.20 24.65 1.03
N PHE A 20 16.29 23.48 1.66
CA PHE A 20 15.23 22.87 2.47
C PHE A 20 15.45 23.04 3.99
N THR A 21 16.26 24.02 4.43
CA THR A 21 16.50 24.30 5.87
C THR A 21 15.31 24.97 6.58
N GLY A 22 14.16 25.11 5.89
CA GLY A 22 12.93 25.67 6.45
C GLY A 22 12.26 24.76 7.49
N SER A 23 11.18 25.26 8.12
CA SER A 23 10.44 24.58 9.19
C SER A 23 9.49 23.47 8.71
N PHE A 24 9.55 23.09 7.43
CA PHE A 24 8.63 22.15 6.83
C PHE A 24 9.29 20.83 6.42
N VAL A 25 8.53 19.73 6.50
CA VAL A 25 9.01 18.39 6.18
C VAL A 25 8.31 17.88 4.91
N PRO A 26 9.01 17.85 3.76
CA PRO A 26 8.43 17.34 2.51
C PRO A 26 8.15 15.84 2.54
N CYS A 27 7.05 15.44 1.90
CA CYS A 27 6.76 14.03 1.62
C CYS A 27 7.61 13.47 0.47
N GLU A 28 7.54 12.16 0.26
CA GLU A 28 8.02 11.52 -0.96
C GLU A 28 6.88 11.39 -1.98
N LEU A 29 7.07 11.88 -3.20
CA LEU A 29 6.13 11.73 -4.29
C LEU A 29 6.30 10.38 -4.98
N LEU A 30 5.21 9.62 -5.09
CA LEU A 30 5.15 8.39 -5.89
C LEU A 30 4.71 8.72 -7.33
N LEU A 31 5.59 8.49 -8.30
CA LEU A 31 5.30 8.74 -9.71
C LEU A 31 4.76 7.46 -10.38
N VAL A 32 3.49 7.49 -10.77
CA VAL A 32 2.82 6.33 -11.41
C VAL A 32 2.48 6.54 -12.88
N GLY A 33 2.35 7.80 -13.33
CA GLY A 33 2.03 8.13 -14.72
C GLY A 33 3.22 7.98 -15.66
N GLU A 34 2.98 7.59 -16.91
CA GLU A 34 4.04 7.42 -17.92
C GLU A 34 4.71 8.74 -18.32
N ASP A 35 3.95 9.83 -18.31
CA ASP A 35 4.43 11.19 -18.57
C ASP A 35 4.99 11.87 -17.31
N ALA A 36 5.01 11.19 -16.15
CA ALA A 36 5.44 11.76 -14.88
C ALA A 36 6.93 11.52 -14.63
N TYR A 37 7.67 12.57 -14.33
CA TYR A 37 9.10 12.48 -14.02
C TYR A 37 9.54 13.50 -12.97
N PRO A 38 10.62 13.20 -12.21
CA PRO A 38 11.07 14.06 -11.13
C PRO A 38 11.79 15.30 -11.67
N VAL A 39 11.60 16.43 -10.98
CA VAL A 39 12.40 17.66 -11.13
C VAL A 39 13.41 17.76 -10.00
N LEU A 40 13.01 17.42 -8.77
CA LEU A 40 13.88 17.44 -7.61
C LEU A 40 13.85 16.10 -6.89
N VAL A 41 15.05 15.55 -6.68
CA VAL A 41 15.28 14.30 -5.96
C VAL A 41 16.26 14.56 -4.82
N SER A 42 15.91 14.13 -3.61
CA SER A 42 16.79 14.26 -2.45
C SER A 42 18.03 13.36 -2.54
N SER A 43 19.03 13.62 -1.69
CA SER A 43 20.20 12.74 -1.55
C SER A 43 19.82 11.29 -1.21
N LYS A 44 18.66 11.08 -0.56
CA LYS A 44 18.10 9.77 -0.22
C LYS A 44 17.29 9.13 -1.36
N LYS A 45 17.28 9.73 -2.55
CA LYS A 45 16.53 9.31 -3.75
C LYS A 45 15.01 9.47 -3.65
N GLN A 46 14.54 10.39 -2.81
CA GLN A 46 13.11 10.68 -2.67
C GLN A 46 12.72 11.81 -3.62
N VAL A 47 11.63 11.65 -4.36
CA VAL A 47 11.13 12.70 -5.26
C VAL A 47 10.38 13.74 -4.44
N LEU A 48 10.82 15.00 -4.51
CA LEU A 48 10.23 16.13 -3.76
C LEU A 48 9.41 17.05 -4.66
N ILE A 49 9.80 17.16 -5.94
CA ILE A 49 9.06 17.90 -6.96
C ILE A 49 9.02 17.06 -8.21
N ALA A 50 7.84 16.96 -8.82
CA ALA A 50 7.64 16.24 -10.06
C ALA A 50 6.70 17.01 -11.00
N VAL A 51 6.79 16.66 -12.27
CA VAL A 51 5.86 17.15 -13.29
C VAL A 51 5.22 16.01 -14.03
N SER A 52 4.06 16.27 -14.62
CA SER A 52 3.37 15.32 -15.50
C SER A 52 2.54 16.06 -16.54
N HIS A 53 2.18 15.35 -17.59
CA HIS A 53 1.11 15.76 -18.50
C HIS A 53 -0.14 14.94 -18.20
N TYR A 54 -1.31 15.53 -18.40
CA TYR A 54 -2.57 14.81 -18.30
C TYR A 54 -3.61 15.42 -19.26
N GLY A 55 -4.10 14.60 -20.20
CA GLY A 55 -4.85 15.12 -21.34
C GLY A 55 -4.03 16.15 -22.12
N LYS A 56 -4.57 17.36 -22.28
CA LYS A 56 -3.86 18.49 -22.92
C LYS A 56 -3.11 19.37 -21.92
N GLY A 57 -3.29 19.15 -20.61
CA GLY A 57 -2.75 20.01 -19.56
C GLY A 57 -1.42 19.54 -19.00
N ARG A 58 -0.91 20.34 -18.07
CA ARG A 58 0.38 20.17 -17.39
C ARG A 58 0.19 20.28 -15.88
N ILE A 59 0.99 19.51 -15.14
CA ILE A 59 0.90 19.44 -13.68
C ILE A 59 2.31 19.58 -13.12
N VAL A 60 2.45 20.43 -12.09
CA VAL A 60 3.61 20.50 -11.20
C VAL A 60 3.13 20.13 -9.80
N VAL A 61 3.77 19.14 -9.18
CA VAL A 61 3.47 18.70 -7.82
C VAL A 61 4.67 18.95 -6.93
N ALA A 62 4.45 19.66 -5.83
CA ALA A 62 5.42 19.85 -4.76
C ALA A 62 5.01 19.03 -3.53
N SER A 63 5.98 18.36 -2.90
CA SER A 63 5.75 17.46 -1.77
C SER A 63 5.38 18.12 -0.44
N HIS A 64 5.21 19.45 -0.45
CA HIS A 64 4.79 20.27 0.68
C HIS A 64 4.29 21.62 0.15
N GLU A 65 3.19 22.16 0.67
CA GLU A 65 2.63 23.45 0.30
C GLU A 65 3.53 24.63 0.70
N GLY A 66 4.33 24.47 1.75
CA GLY A 66 5.40 25.41 2.15
C GLY A 66 6.41 25.71 1.04
N ILE A 67 6.67 24.77 0.11
CA ILE A 67 7.52 25.04 -1.07
C ILE A 67 6.89 26.15 -1.93
N LEU A 68 5.56 26.20 -2.01
CA LEU A 68 4.85 27.23 -2.78
C LEU A 68 4.82 28.60 -2.07
N LYS A 69 5.12 28.64 -0.77
CA LYS A 69 5.05 29.85 0.06
C LYS A 69 6.42 30.46 0.34
N ASP A 70 7.48 29.67 0.26
CA ASP A 70 8.83 30.08 0.65
C ASP A 70 9.58 30.75 -0.52
N SER A 71 10.12 31.94 -0.26
CA SER A 71 10.83 32.77 -1.24
C SER A 71 12.11 32.12 -1.76
N LYS A 72 12.69 31.15 -1.03
CA LYS A 72 13.84 30.35 -1.47
C LYS A 72 13.57 29.59 -2.76
N PHE A 73 12.31 29.27 -3.05
CA PHE A 73 11.90 28.55 -4.26
C PHE A 73 11.40 29.48 -5.37
N SER A 74 11.55 30.80 -5.22
CA SER A 74 10.91 31.77 -6.09
C SER A 74 11.26 31.66 -7.57
N GLN A 75 12.54 31.40 -7.89
CA GLN A 75 12.93 31.21 -9.29
C GLN A 75 12.26 29.97 -9.89
N PHE A 76 12.27 28.84 -9.17
CA PHE A 76 11.59 27.63 -9.60
C PHE A 76 10.08 27.85 -9.77
N LEU A 77 9.41 28.54 -8.84
CA LEU A 77 7.97 28.80 -8.90
C LEU A 77 7.60 29.65 -10.11
N ARG A 78 8.44 30.64 -10.48
CA ARG A 78 8.26 31.44 -11.71
C ARG A 78 8.38 30.57 -12.95
N ASN A 79 9.43 29.74 -13.03
CA ASN A 79 9.65 28.82 -14.15
C ASN A 79 8.50 27.82 -14.27
N ALA A 80 8.05 27.25 -13.15
CA ALA A 80 6.95 26.30 -13.09
C ALA A 80 5.64 26.93 -13.61
N VAL A 81 5.28 28.13 -13.15
CA VAL A 81 4.06 28.80 -13.60
C VAL A 81 4.16 29.19 -15.08
N ALA A 82 5.31 29.67 -15.54
CA ALA A 82 5.54 29.95 -16.96
C ALA A 82 5.39 28.68 -17.82
N TRP A 83 5.94 27.55 -17.35
CA TRP A 83 5.80 26.26 -18.01
C TRP A 83 4.37 25.71 -17.95
N LEU A 84 3.57 26.02 -16.93
CA LEU A 84 2.18 25.58 -16.81
C LEU A 84 1.23 26.34 -17.74
N LYS A 85 1.53 27.61 -18.04
CA LYS A 85 0.67 28.51 -18.81
C LYS A 85 0.38 28.00 -20.23
N PRO A 86 -0.90 27.82 -20.63
CA PRO A 86 -1.26 27.43 -22.01
C PRO A 86 -0.93 28.51 -23.04
N SER A 87 -0.91 29.78 -22.63
CA SER A 87 -0.43 30.92 -23.40
C SER A 87 0.25 31.95 -22.48
N PRO A 88 1.12 32.85 -22.99
CA PRO A 88 1.82 33.84 -22.17
C PRO A 88 0.88 34.74 -21.33
N GLU A 89 -0.29 35.09 -21.89
CA GLU A 89 -1.29 35.98 -21.30
C GLU A 89 -2.26 35.26 -20.36
N ALA A 90 -2.16 33.93 -20.26
CA ALA A 90 -3.03 33.12 -19.43
C ALA A 90 -3.09 33.62 -17.98
N LEU A 91 -4.32 33.76 -17.48
CA LEU A 91 -4.59 34.18 -16.11
C LEU A 91 -4.21 33.06 -15.13
N VAL A 92 -3.50 33.41 -14.06
CA VAL A 92 -3.10 32.51 -12.99
C VAL A 92 -4.00 32.74 -11.78
N GLY A 93 -4.88 31.79 -11.47
CA GLY A 93 -5.68 31.82 -10.25
C GLY A 93 -4.93 31.18 -9.09
N ILE A 94 -4.92 31.85 -7.94
CA ILE A 94 -4.20 31.41 -6.75
C ILE A 94 -5.17 31.23 -5.60
N HIS A 95 -5.17 30.03 -5.03
CA HIS A 95 -6.00 29.66 -3.89
C HIS A 95 -5.76 30.60 -2.69
N PRO A 96 -6.78 30.94 -1.88
CA PRO A 96 -6.65 31.88 -0.75
C PRO A 96 -5.53 31.57 0.25
N HIS A 97 -5.12 30.31 0.42
CA HIS A 97 -4.05 29.95 1.37
C HIS A 97 -2.62 30.17 0.84
N LEU A 98 -2.46 30.73 -0.36
CA LEU A 98 -1.17 30.90 -1.05
C LEU A 98 -0.84 32.38 -1.34
N ASP A 99 -1.16 33.30 -0.42
CA ASP A 99 -0.91 34.74 -0.58
C ASP A 99 0.55 35.08 -0.93
N SER A 100 1.51 34.38 -0.31
CA SER A 100 2.94 34.55 -0.60
C SER A 100 3.29 34.24 -2.06
N LEU A 101 2.65 33.22 -2.66
CA LEU A 101 2.83 32.88 -4.07
C LEU A 101 2.23 33.97 -4.97
N SER A 102 1.09 34.53 -4.57
CA SER A 102 0.45 35.63 -5.30
C SER A 102 1.35 36.85 -5.39
N GLN A 103 1.89 37.30 -4.25
CA GLN A 103 2.82 38.42 -4.21
C GLN A 103 4.06 38.15 -5.06
N LEU A 104 4.62 36.94 -4.97
CA LEU A 104 5.80 36.53 -5.73
C LEU A 104 5.59 36.59 -7.24
N LEU A 105 4.44 36.11 -7.73
CA LEU A 105 4.11 36.08 -9.15
C LEU A 105 3.71 37.47 -9.68
N LEU A 106 3.02 38.28 -8.87
CA LEU A 106 2.71 39.67 -9.19
C LEU A 106 3.99 40.51 -9.36
N MET A 107 4.96 40.37 -8.44
CA MET A 107 6.27 41.01 -8.57
C MET A 107 7.05 40.56 -9.81
N ALA A 108 6.77 39.34 -10.31
CA ALA A 108 7.36 38.82 -11.54
C ALA A 108 6.60 39.22 -12.81
N GLY A 109 5.56 40.06 -12.71
CA GLY A 109 4.78 40.55 -13.84
C GLY A 109 3.73 39.59 -14.38
N ALA A 110 3.37 38.53 -13.63
CA ALA A 110 2.31 37.61 -14.05
C ALA A 110 0.92 38.22 -13.82
N LYS A 111 -0.03 37.96 -14.75
CA LYS A 111 -1.46 38.23 -14.54
C LYS A 111 -2.01 37.21 -13.53
N VAL A 112 -2.23 37.67 -12.30
CA VAL A 112 -2.65 36.85 -11.16
C VAL A 112 -4.01 37.30 -10.65
N GLN A 113 -4.88 36.34 -10.34
CA GLN A 113 -6.09 36.52 -9.55
C GLN A 113 -5.87 35.87 -8.17
N ALA A 114 -5.64 36.69 -7.15
CA ALA A 114 -5.48 36.23 -5.77
C ALA A 114 -6.83 35.82 -5.17
N GLY A 115 -6.82 34.85 -4.25
CA GLY A 115 -8.04 34.34 -3.63
C GLY A 115 -9.04 33.73 -4.62
N ALA A 116 -8.55 33.20 -5.74
CA ALA A 116 -9.38 32.65 -6.79
C ALA A 116 -9.93 31.28 -6.40
N GLU A 117 -11.18 31.03 -6.78
CA GLU A 117 -11.67 29.66 -6.92
C GLU A 117 -11.35 29.10 -8.30
N LEU A 118 -11.33 27.77 -8.42
CA LEU A 118 -11.19 27.11 -9.72
C LEU A 118 -12.30 27.55 -10.67
N SER A 119 -11.91 28.10 -11.83
CA SER A 119 -12.79 28.56 -12.88
C SER A 119 -12.28 28.11 -14.26
N PRO A 120 -13.16 27.81 -15.22
CA PRO A 120 -12.77 27.52 -16.61
C PRO A 120 -12.04 28.68 -17.32
N SER A 121 -12.15 29.91 -16.83
CA SER A 121 -11.47 31.09 -17.40
C SER A 121 -9.98 31.17 -17.07
N LEU A 122 -9.50 30.39 -16.09
CA LEU A 122 -8.10 30.35 -15.70
C LEU A 122 -7.28 29.56 -16.72
N GLY A 123 -6.03 29.94 -16.92
CA GLY A 123 -5.08 29.10 -17.65
C GLY A 123 -4.17 28.30 -16.71
N VAL A 124 -3.90 28.80 -15.52
CA VAL A 124 -3.20 28.08 -14.45
C VAL A 124 -3.96 28.23 -13.14
N TYR A 125 -4.05 27.16 -12.37
CA TYR A 125 -4.58 27.19 -11.00
C TYR A 125 -3.52 26.68 -10.03
N CYS A 126 -3.25 27.46 -8.98
CA CYS A 126 -2.29 27.15 -7.94
C CYS A 126 -3.03 26.89 -6.63
N MET A 127 -2.86 25.72 -6.02
CA MET A 127 -3.56 25.34 -4.79
C MET A 127 -2.72 24.48 -3.83
N ASP A 128 -3.15 24.43 -2.58
CA ASP A 128 -2.73 23.37 -1.67
C ASP A 128 -3.51 22.07 -1.94
N ALA A 129 -3.06 20.94 -1.40
CA ALA A 129 -3.67 19.63 -1.66
C ALA A 129 -4.82 19.25 -0.70
N TYR A 130 -5.33 20.18 0.13
CA TYR A 130 -6.21 19.83 1.25
C TYR A 130 -7.70 19.94 0.97
N ASP A 131 -8.09 20.56 -0.13
CA ASP A 131 -9.49 20.64 -0.56
C ASP A 131 -9.78 19.64 -1.70
N SER A 132 -10.58 18.62 -1.39
CA SER A 132 -11.02 17.61 -2.36
C SER A 132 -12.40 17.88 -2.96
N THR A 133 -13.12 18.93 -2.53
CA THR A 133 -14.51 19.19 -2.94
C THR A 133 -14.65 19.36 -4.45
N LYS A 134 -13.63 19.92 -5.11
CA LYS A 134 -13.59 20.18 -6.56
C LYS A 134 -12.63 19.24 -7.31
N ALA A 135 -12.32 18.06 -6.77
CA ALA A 135 -11.37 17.12 -7.39
C ALA A 135 -11.73 16.73 -8.83
N LYS A 136 -13.03 16.50 -9.13
CA LYS A 136 -13.49 16.20 -10.49
C LYS A 136 -13.28 17.38 -11.44
N ASP A 137 -13.59 18.59 -10.98
CA ASP A 137 -13.45 19.80 -11.77
C ASP A 137 -11.97 20.12 -12.06
N LEU A 138 -11.07 19.85 -11.11
CA LEU A 138 -9.62 19.94 -11.29
C LEU A 138 -9.13 18.98 -12.37
N VAL A 139 -9.55 17.71 -12.30
CA VAL A 139 -9.22 16.69 -13.30
C VAL A 139 -9.67 17.15 -14.69
N ASP A 140 -10.89 17.65 -14.80
CA ASP A 140 -11.45 18.12 -16.08
C ASP A 140 -10.78 19.41 -16.59
N PHE A 141 -10.41 20.33 -15.70
CA PHE A 141 -9.63 21.52 -16.00
C PHE A 141 -8.27 21.17 -16.64
N VAL A 142 -7.52 20.27 -16.01
CA VAL A 142 -6.21 19.84 -16.54
C VAL A 142 -6.41 19.08 -17.85
N LYS A 143 -7.37 18.15 -17.95
CA LYS A 143 -7.64 17.42 -19.20
C LYS A 143 -7.84 18.34 -20.40
N ARG A 144 -8.53 19.48 -20.21
CA ARG A 144 -8.83 20.45 -21.26
C ARG A 144 -7.66 21.35 -21.66
N GLY A 145 -6.56 21.36 -20.91
CA GLY A 145 -5.37 22.17 -21.22
C GLY A 145 -4.91 23.10 -20.11
N GLY A 146 -5.62 23.13 -18.98
CA GLY A 146 -5.22 23.93 -17.82
C GLY A 146 -3.89 23.46 -17.20
N GLY A 147 -3.15 24.40 -16.63
CA GLY A 147 -1.97 24.13 -15.83
C GLY A 147 -2.31 24.03 -14.33
N LEU A 148 -1.86 23.00 -13.64
CA LEU A 148 -2.04 22.84 -12.20
C LEU A 148 -0.69 22.90 -11.46
N LEU A 149 -0.54 23.86 -10.54
CA LEU A 149 0.51 23.85 -9.53
C LEU A 149 -0.12 23.44 -8.19
N ILE A 150 0.26 22.29 -7.67
CA ILE A 150 -0.30 21.77 -6.42
C ILE A 150 0.80 21.40 -5.44
N GLY A 151 0.64 21.84 -4.20
CA GLY A 151 1.59 21.58 -3.12
C GLY A 151 0.89 20.98 -1.93
N GLY A 152 1.45 19.93 -1.34
CA GLY A 152 0.89 19.41 -0.12
C GLY A 152 1.65 18.21 0.42
N GLN A 153 1.52 18.05 1.72
CA GLN A 153 1.97 16.87 2.44
C GLN A 153 0.84 15.88 2.73
N ALA A 154 1.20 14.61 2.85
CA ALA A 154 0.32 13.55 3.33
C ALA A 154 0.73 13.01 4.72
N TRP A 155 1.88 13.43 5.28
CA TRP A 155 2.40 12.85 6.53
C TRP A 155 1.46 13.09 7.73
N TYR A 156 0.81 14.26 7.81
CA TYR A 156 -0.15 14.55 8.89
C TYR A 156 -1.37 13.63 8.86
N TRP A 157 -1.80 13.24 7.65
CA TRP A 157 -2.90 12.31 7.42
C TRP A 157 -2.48 10.85 7.61
N ALA A 158 -1.17 10.59 7.61
CA ALA A 158 -0.56 9.28 7.75
C ALA A 158 0.21 9.12 9.06
N ASN A 159 -0.12 9.88 10.12
CA ASN A 159 0.47 9.63 11.45
C ASN A 159 -0.20 8.40 12.10
N LEU A 160 0.04 7.24 11.47
CA LEU A 160 -0.46 5.94 11.89
C LEU A 160 0.06 5.55 13.28
N SER A 161 1.15 6.17 13.75
CA SER A 161 1.67 5.99 15.11
C SER A 161 0.69 6.53 16.16
N LEU A 162 0.11 7.71 15.96
CA LEU A 162 -0.92 8.24 16.87
C LEU A 162 -2.21 7.39 16.83
N ASP A 163 -2.55 6.85 15.67
CA ASP A 163 -3.69 5.93 15.56
C ASP A 163 -3.45 4.62 16.30
N ALA A 164 -2.26 4.03 16.17
CA ALA A 164 -1.86 2.85 16.92
C ALA A 164 -1.85 3.13 18.43
N GLU A 165 -1.28 4.26 18.87
CA GLU A 165 -1.29 4.69 20.27
C GLU A 165 -2.71 4.87 20.81
N PHE A 166 -3.64 5.42 20.02
CA PHE A 166 -5.04 5.53 20.40
C PHE A 166 -5.67 4.14 20.59
N LEU A 167 -5.50 3.27 19.60
CA LEU A 167 -6.08 1.92 19.60
C LEU A 167 -5.54 1.07 20.75
N LEU A 168 -4.26 1.22 21.08
CA LEU A 168 -3.54 0.43 22.08
C LEU A 168 -3.48 1.10 23.46
N ARG A 169 -4.14 2.26 23.64
CA ARG A 169 -4.13 3.00 24.90
C ARG A 169 -4.64 2.14 26.06
N GLY A 170 -3.79 1.95 27.07
CA GLY A 170 -4.12 1.15 28.26
C GLY A 170 -4.23 -0.35 27.98
N VAL A 171 -3.72 -0.82 26.85
CA VAL A 171 -3.60 -2.26 26.52
C VAL A 171 -2.15 -2.66 26.76
N SER A 172 -1.89 -3.49 27.77
CA SER A 172 -0.55 -4.00 28.08
C SER A 172 -0.25 -5.34 27.40
N GLU A 173 -1.29 -6.14 27.13
CA GLU A 173 -1.22 -7.46 26.50
C GLU A 173 -2.44 -7.67 25.62
N LEU A 174 -2.24 -8.28 24.45
CA LEU A 174 -3.28 -8.74 23.55
C LEU A 174 -3.39 -10.27 23.67
N ASP A 175 -4.32 -10.75 24.50
CA ASP A 175 -4.60 -12.18 24.66
C ASP A 175 -5.52 -12.67 23.53
N LEU A 176 -4.92 -13.24 22.49
CA LEU A 176 -5.64 -13.77 21.34
C LEU A 176 -6.16 -15.21 21.55
N VAL A 177 -5.94 -15.80 22.74
CA VAL A 177 -6.47 -17.13 23.12
C VAL A 177 -7.96 -17.00 23.45
N THR A 178 -8.76 -16.85 22.40
CA THR A 178 -10.20 -16.53 22.47
C THR A 178 -11.10 -17.71 22.11
N GLY A 179 -10.54 -18.93 22.04
CA GLY A 179 -11.23 -20.16 21.66
C GLY A 179 -11.13 -20.51 20.17
N GLY A 180 -10.57 -19.61 19.36
CA GLY A 180 -10.35 -19.78 17.93
C GLY A 180 -8.88 -19.82 17.52
N ILE A 181 -8.59 -20.38 16.35
CA ILE A 181 -7.24 -20.37 15.76
C ILE A 181 -7.14 -19.19 14.78
N PRO A 182 -6.32 -18.17 15.03
CA PRO A 182 -6.20 -17.02 14.15
C PRO A 182 -5.54 -17.35 12.80
N SER A 183 -5.93 -16.59 11.78
CA SER A 183 -5.16 -16.45 10.54
C SER A 183 -4.02 -15.44 10.69
N ILE A 184 -3.29 -15.16 9.61
CA ILE A 184 -2.27 -14.09 9.55
C ILE A 184 -2.76 -12.97 8.64
N LEU A 185 -2.40 -11.72 8.92
CA LEU A 185 -2.68 -10.56 8.06
C LEU A 185 -1.49 -10.21 7.17
N LEU A 186 -1.79 -9.88 5.91
CA LEU A 186 -0.94 -9.10 5.03
C LEU A 186 -1.37 -7.63 5.14
N VAL A 187 -0.45 -6.76 5.57
CA VAL A 187 -0.66 -5.31 5.69
C VAL A 187 0.06 -4.63 4.54
N HIS A 188 -0.68 -4.31 3.47
CA HIS A 188 -0.12 -3.91 2.16
C HIS A 188 -0.62 -2.56 1.63
N GLY A 189 -1.49 -1.88 2.37
CA GLY A 189 -1.93 -0.51 2.12
C GLY A 189 -0.83 0.50 2.45
N VAL A 190 -0.95 1.73 1.93
CA VAL A 190 -0.07 2.83 2.37
C VAL A 190 -0.53 3.41 3.70
N LEU A 191 -1.84 3.36 3.96
CA LEU A 191 -2.50 3.88 5.15
C LEU A 191 -2.94 2.77 6.10
N SER A 192 -2.39 1.56 5.95
CA SER A 192 -2.61 0.44 6.86
C SER A 192 -1.38 0.18 7.72
N PHE A 193 -1.61 -0.33 8.93
CA PHE A 193 -0.56 -0.49 9.93
C PHE A 193 -0.88 -1.66 10.88
N PRO A 194 0.16 -2.38 11.34
CA PRO A 194 -0.01 -3.46 12.30
C PRO A 194 -0.27 -2.93 13.71
N LEU A 195 -1.09 -3.66 14.47
CA LEU A 195 -1.38 -3.41 15.89
C LEU A 195 -0.81 -4.53 16.79
N CYS A 196 -0.69 -5.73 16.22
CA CYS A 196 -0.14 -6.90 16.88
C CYS A 196 0.73 -7.68 15.89
N LEU A 197 2.01 -7.85 16.24
CA LEU A 197 2.97 -8.68 15.53
C LEU A 197 3.49 -9.75 16.49
N ASP A 198 3.71 -10.96 15.99
CA ASP A 198 4.48 -11.95 16.73
C ASP A 198 6.00 -11.78 16.52
N SER A 199 6.79 -12.65 17.15
CA SER A 199 8.26 -12.63 17.05
C SER A 199 8.79 -12.94 15.64
N SER A 200 7.96 -13.52 14.75
CA SER A 200 8.26 -13.77 13.34
C SER A 200 7.67 -12.70 12.41
N HIS A 201 7.26 -11.56 12.96
CA HIS A 201 6.66 -10.44 12.24
C HIS A 201 5.33 -10.78 11.54
N ARG A 202 4.63 -11.84 11.95
CA ARG A 202 3.29 -12.17 11.47
C ARG A 202 2.28 -11.26 12.16
N CYS A 203 1.44 -10.60 11.35
CA CYS A 203 0.45 -9.66 11.87
C CYS A 203 -0.87 -10.37 12.22
N LEU A 204 -1.41 -10.05 13.41
CA LEU A 204 -2.61 -10.71 13.95
C LEU A 204 -3.79 -9.75 14.17
N LEU A 205 -3.50 -8.46 14.32
CA LEU A 205 -4.46 -7.36 14.36
C LEU A 205 -3.85 -6.20 13.56
N ALA A 206 -4.66 -5.54 12.74
CA ALA A 206 -4.23 -4.39 11.96
C ALA A 206 -5.35 -3.36 11.83
N ALA A 207 -4.99 -2.15 11.45
CA ALA A 207 -5.93 -1.09 11.13
C ALA A 207 -5.54 -0.38 9.84
N ALA A 208 -6.47 0.37 9.27
CA ALA A 208 -6.25 1.18 8.09
C ALA A 208 -7.16 2.42 8.08
N ARG A 209 -6.69 3.47 7.40
CA ARG A 209 -7.55 4.57 6.94
C ARG A 209 -7.89 4.38 5.46
N TYR A 210 -9.12 4.71 5.09
CA TYR A 210 -9.57 4.66 3.70
C TYR A 210 -10.66 5.69 3.42
N GLY A 211 -10.43 6.56 2.42
CA GLY A 211 -11.27 7.73 2.23
C GLY A 211 -11.29 8.59 3.50
N GLN A 212 -12.48 8.92 3.99
CA GLN A 212 -12.65 9.60 5.28
C GLN A 212 -12.81 8.64 6.46
N GLY A 213 -12.99 7.34 6.19
CA GLY A 213 -13.28 6.33 7.20
C GLY A 213 -12.06 5.52 7.64
N ARG A 214 -12.37 4.50 8.44
CA ARG A 214 -11.40 3.76 9.25
C ARG A 214 -11.78 2.29 9.30
N VAL A 215 -10.78 1.41 9.39
CA VAL A 215 -10.96 -0.04 9.41
C VAL A 215 -10.08 -0.66 10.49
N VAL A 216 -10.62 -1.58 11.28
CA VAL A 216 -9.88 -2.45 12.19
C VAL A 216 -10.19 -3.89 11.85
N VAL A 217 -9.15 -4.72 11.73
CA VAL A 217 -9.26 -6.13 11.30
C VAL A 217 -8.71 -7.06 12.36
N ALA A 218 -9.52 -8.08 12.67
CA ALA A 218 -9.16 -9.21 13.51
C ALA A 218 -9.02 -10.51 12.71
N THR A 219 -8.17 -11.41 13.17
CA THR A 219 -7.82 -12.66 12.46
C THR A 219 -8.67 -13.87 12.85
N HIS A 220 -9.68 -13.64 13.69
CA HIS A 220 -10.73 -14.59 14.05
C HIS A 220 -11.93 -13.82 14.62
N GLU A 221 -13.17 -14.22 14.32
CA GLU A 221 -14.37 -13.50 14.79
C GLU A 221 -14.53 -13.52 16.31
N SER A 222 -14.08 -14.59 16.98
CA SER A 222 -14.11 -14.67 18.45
C SER A 222 -13.31 -13.58 19.16
N GLN A 223 -12.33 -12.98 18.47
CA GLN A 223 -11.57 -11.85 19.00
C GLN A 223 -12.44 -10.60 19.14
N LEU A 224 -13.47 -10.46 18.30
CA LEU A 224 -14.33 -9.28 18.26
C LEU A 224 -15.36 -9.20 19.38
N PHE A 225 -15.48 -10.21 20.22
CA PHE A 225 -16.38 -10.20 21.38
C PHE A 225 -15.77 -10.84 22.62
N SER A 226 -14.44 -11.06 22.62
CA SER A 226 -13.76 -11.62 23.79
C SER A 226 -13.58 -10.57 24.88
N PRO A 227 -14.00 -10.84 26.13
CA PRO A 227 -13.71 -9.95 27.26
C PRO A 227 -12.21 -9.70 27.47
N LYS A 228 -11.36 -10.65 27.06
CA LYS A 228 -9.90 -10.53 27.10
C LYS A 228 -9.34 -9.36 26.29
N LEU A 229 -10.09 -8.94 25.26
CA LEU A 229 -9.73 -7.83 24.38
C LEU A 229 -10.65 -6.61 24.61
N ALA A 230 -11.43 -6.57 25.70
CA ALA A 230 -12.47 -5.55 25.90
C ALA A 230 -11.92 -4.12 25.77
N ARG A 231 -10.81 -3.80 26.44
CA ARG A 231 -10.21 -2.46 26.36
C ARG A 231 -9.81 -2.10 24.92
N PHE A 232 -9.18 -3.03 24.20
CA PHE A 232 -8.81 -2.85 22.80
C PHE A 232 -10.04 -2.64 21.91
N LEU A 233 -11.08 -3.46 22.06
CA LEU A 233 -12.31 -3.36 21.27
C LEU A 233 -13.06 -2.04 21.50
N LEU A 234 -13.08 -1.55 22.74
CA LEU A 234 -13.65 -0.24 23.08
C LEU A 234 -12.86 0.89 22.43
N ASN A 235 -11.52 0.84 22.47
CA ASN A 235 -10.68 1.80 21.77
C ASN A 235 -10.90 1.73 20.26
N ALA A 236 -11.00 0.52 19.69
CA ALA A 236 -11.27 0.31 18.27
C ALA A 236 -12.59 0.96 17.86
N VAL A 237 -13.69 0.69 18.56
CA VAL A 237 -15.00 1.29 18.24
C VAL A 237 -14.97 2.81 18.37
N ARG A 238 -14.35 3.36 19.42
CA ARG A 238 -14.20 4.83 19.58
C ARG A 238 -13.34 5.45 18.46
N TRP A 239 -12.28 4.76 18.05
CA TRP A 239 -11.44 5.20 16.94
C TRP A 239 -12.20 5.16 15.62
N LEU A 240 -12.95 4.09 15.36
CA LEU A 240 -13.78 3.92 14.16
C LEU A 240 -14.93 4.92 14.07
N ASP A 241 -15.55 5.26 15.21
CA ASP A 241 -16.62 6.26 15.29
C ASP A 241 -16.13 7.68 14.95
N ALA A 242 -14.84 7.95 15.16
CA ALA A 242 -14.19 9.23 14.89
C ALA A 242 -14.83 10.42 15.64
N GLY A 243 -15.45 10.17 16.79
CA GLY A 243 -16.06 11.20 17.65
C GLY A 243 -17.47 11.61 17.24
N ARG A 244 -18.08 10.94 16.25
CA ARG A 244 -19.46 11.19 15.82
C ARG A 244 -20.50 10.82 16.88
N LYS A 245 -20.15 9.92 17.82
CA LYS A 245 -21.04 9.35 18.85
C LYS A 245 -22.31 8.77 18.22
N GLY A 246 -22.16 8.20 17.03
CA GLY A 246 -23.26 7.62 16.27
C GLY A 246 -23.61 6.20 16.74
N LEU A 247 -24.54 5.57 16.03
CA LEU A 247 -24.98 4.22 16.32
C LEU A 247 -23.97 3.20 15.78
N VAL A 248 -23.60 2.22 16.63
CA VAL A 248 -22.80 1.07 16.24
C VAL A 248 -23.72 -0.07 15.82
N GLY A 249 -23.75 -0.41 14.53
CA GLY A 249 -24.47 -1.57 14.03
C GLY A 249 -23.60 -2.82 14.10
N VAL A 250 -24.13 -3.89 14.68
CA VAL A 250 -23.42 -5.16 14.87
C VAL A 250 -24.15 -6.25 14.10
N ASP A 251 -23.45 -6.93 13.20
CA ASP A 251 -24.01 -8.08 12.50
C ASP A 251 -24.46 -9.17 13.48
N ALA A 252 -25.51 -9.92 13.11
CA ALA A 252 -26.09 -10.96 13.96
C ALA A 252 -25.06 -12.03 14.40
N SER A 253 -24.05 -12.30 13.56
CA SER A 253 -22.96 -13.24 13.89
C SER A 253 -22.09 -12.77 15.07
N LEU A 254 -22.05 -11.46 15.33
CA LEU A 254 -21.24 -10.83 16.38
C LEU A 254 -22.07 -10.28 17.54
N LYS A 255 -23.33 -10.72 17.72
CA LYS A 255 -24.25 -10.17 18.75
C LYS A 255 -23.68 -10.08 20.18
N LYS A 256 -22.70 -10.93 20.53
CA LYS A 256 -22.00 -10.90 21.83
C LYS A 256 -21.19 -9.60 22.04
N LEU A 257 -20.79 -8.91 20.96
CA LEU A 257 -20.12 -7.61 21.03
C LEU A 257 -21.04 -6.53 21.62
N CYS A 258 -22.35 -6.55 21.35
CA CYS A 258 -23.28 -5.57 21.94
C CYS A 258 -23.21 -5.60 23.47
N SER A 259 -23.16 -6.78 24.08
CA SER A 259 -23.05 -6.93 25.54
C SER A 259 -21.78 -6.31 26.11
N LEU A 260 -20.67 -6.34 25.35
CA LEU A 260 -19.40 -5.71 25.74
C LEU A 260 -19.47 -4.19 25.60
N LEU A 261 -20.10 -3.69 24.54
CA LEU A 261 -20.25 -2.26 24.28
C LEU A 261 -21.22 -1.56 25.25
N SER A 262 -22.30 -2.24 25.64
CA SER A 262 -23.28 -1.70 26.59
C SER A 262 -22.71 -1.40 27.97
N GLN A 263 -21.62 -2.08 28.38
CA GLN A 263 -20.96 -1.83 29.67
C GLN A 263 -20.29 -0.46 29.75
N GLU A 264 -20.06 0.19 28.61
CA GLU A 264 -19.31 1.45 28.49
C GLU A 264 -20.11 2.52 27.73
N GLU A 265 -21.44 2.43 27.82
CA GLU A 265 -22.41 3.40 27.29
C GLU A 265 -22.31 3.65 25.77
N VAL A 266 -21.74 2.71 25.02
CA VAL A 266 -21.69 2.78 23.56
C VAL A 266 -23.04 2.34 22.99
N LYS A 267 -23.72 3.26 22.29
CA LYS A 267 -24.99 2.98 21.61
C LYS A 267 -24.76 1.95 20.50
N SER A 268 -25.21 0.73 20.72
CA SER A 268 -25.07 -0.37 19.78
C SER A 268 -26.36 -1.16 19.63
N GLN A 269 -26.59 -1.69 18.42
CA GLN A 269 -27.71 -2.56 18.14
C GLN A 269 -27.31 -3.64 17.15
N VAL A 270 -28.04 -4.77 17.18
CA VAL A 270 -27.89 -5.78 16.13
C VAL A 270 -28.61 -5.29 14.87
N SER A 271 -27.89 -5.10 13.78
CA SER A 271 -28.46 -4.63 12.51
C SER A 271 -27.60 -5.03 11.32
N GLN A 272 -28.19 -4.97 10.12
CA GLN A 272 -27.41 -4.94 8.87
C GLN A 272 -26.76 -3.57 8.69
N LEU A 273 -25.89 -3.43 7.69
CA LEU A 273 -25.32 -2.15 7.33
C LEU A 273 -26.43 -1.20 6.86
N THR A 274 -26.54 -0.03 7.49
CA THR A 274 -27.46 1.05 7.12
C THR A 274 -26.70 2.39 7.08
N GLY A 275 -27.23 3.38 6.36
CA GLY A 275 -26.51 4.65 6.12
C GLY A 275 -26.39 5.58 7.33
N ASP A 276 -27.16 5.32 8.39
CA ASP A 276 -27.19 6.08 9.65
C ASP A 276 -26.18 5.60 10.70
N LEU A 277 -25.48 4.48 10.45
CA LEU A 277 -24.48 3.95 11.36
C LEU A 277 -23.21 4.82 11.35
N SER A 278 -22.55 4.96 12.50
CA SER A 278 -21.17 5.46 12.54
C SER A 278 -20.18 4.33 12.35
N VAL A 279 -20.42 3.19 12.98
CA VAL A 279 -19.57 2.01 12.93
C VAL A 279 -20.40 0.79 12.57
N TYR A 280 -19.88 -0.04 11.66
CA TYR A 280 -20.43 -1.34 11.34
C TYR A 280 -19.44 -2.45 11.73
N CYS A 281 -19.93 -3.41 12.50
CA CYS A 281 -19.16 -4.54 13.00
C CYS A 281 -19.65 -5.84 12.35
N CYS A 282 -18.82 -6.55 11.58
CA CYS A 282 -19.25 -7.77 10.88
C CYS A 282 -18.18 -8.87 10.84
N SER A 283 -18.60 -10.09 10.52
CA SER A 283 -17.66 -11.17 10.22
C SER A 283 -17.16 -11.09 8.77
N SER A 284 -16.02 -11.72 8.48
CA SER A 284 -15.41 -11.70 7.15
C SER A 284 -15.85 -12.84 6.22
N TYR A 285 -16.99 -13.48 6.49
CA TYR A 285 -17.45 -14.68 5.78
C TYR A 285 -18.38 -14.43 4.59
N SER A 286 -18.76 -13.17 4.35
CA SER A 286 -19.65 -12.77 3.26
C SER A 286 -19.10 -11.53 2.56
N ASP A 287 -19.22 -11.51 1.24
CA ASP A 287 -18.87 -10.40 0.36
C ASP A 287 -20.11 -9.75 -0.29
N ARG A 288 -21.32 -10.18 0.09
CA ARG A 288 -22.58 -9.72 -0.53
C ARG A 288 -22.77 -8.20 -0.45
N GLU A 289 -22.28 -7.57 0.60
CA GLU A 289 -22.39 -6.13 0.83
C GLU A 289 -21.07 -5.38 0.56
N ALA A 290 -20.10 -5.99 -0.14
CA ALA A 290 -18.76 -5.43 -0.28
C ALA A 290 -18.75 -3.99 -0.83
N GLU A 291 -19.48 -3.70 -1.90
CA GLU A 291 -19.55 -2.34 -2.46
C GLU A 291 -20.20 -1.34 -1.48
N ARG A 292 -21.22 -1.77 -0.72
CA ARG A 292 -21.85 -0.93 0.30
C ARG A 292 -20.90 -0.64 1.46
N VAL A 293 -20.13 -1.63 1.89
CA VAL A 293 -19.08 -1.47 2.89
C VAL A 293 -17.97 -0.54 2.39
N HIS A 294 -17.56 -0.67 1.13
CA HIS A 294 -16.56 0.22 0.53
C HIS A 294 -17.03 1.67 0.49
N ALA A 295 -18.26 1.93 0.05
CA ALA A 295 -18.85 3.27 0.03
C ALA A 295 -18.98 3.85 1.45
N PHE A 296 -19.54 3.06 2.38
CA PHE A 296 -19.69 3.44 3.78
C PHE A 296 -18.37 3.88 4.41
N VAL A 297 -17.30 3.09 4.26
CA VAL A 297 -15.98 3.45 4.79
C VAL A 297 -15.40 4.66 4.04
N ALA A 298 -15.51 4.72 2.72
CA ALA A 298 -15.01 5.86 1.95
C ALA A 298 -15.61 7.21 2.40
N GLU A 299 -16.90 7.20 2.76
CA GLU A 299 -17.68 8.36 3.19
C GLU A 299 -17.51 8.72 4.68
N GLY A 300 -16.66 8.00 5.42
CA GLY A 300 -16.35 8.32 6.82
C GLY A 300 -16.80 7.28 7.83
N GLY A 301 -17.49 6.21 7.40
CA GLY A 301 -17.87 5.07 8.22
C GLY A 301 -16.68 4.32 8.82
N GLY A 302 -16.91 3.72 9.99
CA GLY A 302 -15.94 2.86 10.66
C GLY A 302 -16.28 1.39 10.48
N LEU A 303 -15.33 0.56 10.04
CA LEU A 303 -15.51 -0.88 9.90
C LEU A 303 -14.69 -1.66 10.93
N LEU A 304 -15.36 -2.46 11.77
CA LEU A 304 -14.72 -3.50 12.57
C LEU A 304 -15.05 -4.86 11.95
N ILE A 305 -14.04 -5.58 11.46
CA ILE A 305 -14.26 -6.82 10.71
C ILE A 305 -13.31 -7.92 11.17
N GLY A 306 -13.77 -9.17 11.19
CA GLY A 306 -12.93 -10.27 11.64
C GLY A 306 -13.41 -11.65 11.22
N GLY A 307 -12.45 -12.57 11.12
CA GLY A 307 -12.67 -13.97 10.79
C GLY A 307 -11.39 -14.65 10.32
N GLN A 308 -11.50 -15.92 9.93
CA GLN A 308 -10.36 -16.75 9.54
C GLN A 308 -10.46 -17.23 8.09
N ALA A 309 -9.42 -16.97 7.30
CA ALA A 309 -9.30 -17.47 5.94
C ALA A 309 -8.65 -18.86 5.87
N TRP A 310 -7.95 -19.32 6.92
CA TRP A 310 -7.33 -20.66 6.91
C TRP A 310 -8.36 -21.78 6.79
N TYR A 311 -9.50 -21.65 7.49
CA TYR A 311 -10.56 -22.66 7.43
C TYR A 311 -11.16 -22.72 6.02
N TRP A 312 -11.45 -21.55 5.45
CA TRP A 312 -11.89 -21.45 4.05
C TRP A 312 -10.88 -22.07 3.08
N SER A 313 -9.58 -21.86 3.29
CA SER A 313 -8.50 -22.40 2.45
C SER A 313 -8.42 -23.91 2.53
N SER A 314 -8.67 -24.51 3.71
CA SER A 314 -8.75 -25.97 3.87
C SER A 314 -9.83 -26.61 3.01
N GLN A 315 -10.93 -25.88 2.78
CA GLN A 315 -12.08 -26.30 1.97
C GLN A 315 -11.95 -25.91 0.49
N ASN A 316 -10.98 -25.06 0.14
CA ASN A 316 -10.80 -24.50 -1.20
C ASN A 316 -9.34 -24.67 -1.66
N ARG A 317 -8.85 -25.92 -1.66
CA ARG A 317 -7.47 -26.25 -2.06
C ARG A 317 -7.16 -25.72 -3.47
N GLY A 318 -5.96 -25.17 -3.64
CA GLY A 318 -5.50 -24.58 -4.90
C GLY A 318 -6.05 -23.18 -5.21
N LYS A 319 -6.97 -22.63 -4.39
CA LYS A 319 -7.43 -21.25 -4.56
C LYS A 319 -6.68 -20.31 -3.62
N ALA A 320 -6.17 -19.21 -4.15
CA ALA A 320 -5.52 -18.18 -3.35
C ALA A 320 -6.53 -17.44 -2.45
N ALA A 321 -6.43 -17.63 -1.13
CA ALA A 321 -7.32 -17.00 -0.16
C ALA A 321 -7.31 -15.47 -0.25
N VAL A 322 -6.14 -14.88 -0.45
CA VAL A 322 -5.95 -13.43 -0.68
C VAL A 322 -6.79 -12.86 -1.81
N ALA A 323 -7.18 -13.67 -2.79
CA ALA A 323 -7.98 -13.25 -3.93
C ALA A 323 -9.45 -13.69 -3.83
N LYS A 324 -9.70 -14.87 -3.23
CA LYS A 324 -10.99 -15.57 -3.37
C LYS A 324 -11.78 -15.69 -2.07
N TYR A 325 -11.15 -15.51 -0.90
CA TYR A 325 -11.86 -15.50 0.38
C TYR A 325 -12.83 -14.31 0.41
N PRO A 326 -14.12 -14.48 0.79
CA PRO A 326 -15.11 -13.41 0.80
C PRO A 326 -14.65 -12.14 1.52
N GLY A 327 -14.08 -12.29 2.72
CA GLY A 327 -13.55 -11.16 3.48
C GLY A 327 -12.47 -10.36 2.75
N ASN A 328 -11.64 -11.01 1.93
CA ASN A 328 -10.59 -10.31 1.18
C ASN A 328 -11.12 -9.53 -0.01
N LYS A 329 -12.31 -9.86 -0.54
CA LYS A 329 -12.98 -9.00 -1.53
C LYS A 329 -13.38 -7.65 -0.93
N ILE A 330 -13.60 -7.60 0.39
CA ILE A 330 -13.81 -6.37 1.14
C ILE A 330 -12.45 -5.74 1.49
N LEU A 331 -11.62 -6.47 2.20
CA LEU A 331 -10.41 -5.96 2.87
C LEU A 331 -9.30 -5.51 1.91
N ASN A 332 -9.16 -6.16 0.75
CA ASN A 332 -8.11 -5.81 -0.19
C ASN A 332 -8.21 -4.35 -0.61
N ARG A 333 -9.42 -3.76 -0.74
CA ARG A 333 -9.56 -2.34 -1.11
C ARG A 333 -9.00 -1.39 -0.03
N PHE A 334 -8.97 -1.84 1.22
CA PHE A 334 -8.43 -1.12 2.37
C PHE A 334 -6.95 -1.38 2.63
N GLY A 335 -6.29 -2.18 1.78
CA GLY A 335 -4.87 -2.51 1.92
C GLY A 335 -4.57 -3.51 3.05
N LEU A 336 -5.53 -4.39 3.34
CA LEU A 336 -5.42 -5.46 4.31
C LEU A 336 -5.89 -6.77 3.66
N SER A 337 -5.27 -7.91 3.99
CA SER A 337 -5.77 -9.23 3.59
C SER A 337 -5.61 -10.23 4.72
N ILE A 338 -6.58 -11.11 4.90
CA ILE A 338 -6.49 -12.28 5.78
C ILE A 338 -5.93 -13.45 4.96
N LEU A 339 -4.77 -13.95 5.35
CA LEU A 339 -4.09 -15.03 4.64
C LEU A 339 -4.63 -16.41 5.02
N GLY A 340 -4.43 -17.39 4.14
CA GLY A 340 -4.89 -18.77 4.32
C GLY A 340 -4.09 -19.59 5.33
N GLN A 341 -3.03 -19.03 5.91
CA GLN A 341 -2.24 -19.68 6.95
C GLN A 341 -2.81 -19.41 8.33
N SER A 342 -2.74 -20.41 9.20
CA SER A 342 -3.07 -20.30 10.62
C SER A 342 -1.82 -20.18 11.48
N ILE A 343 -2.02 -19.69 12.70
CA ILE A 343 -1.03 -19.69 13.77
C ILE A 343 -1.71 -20.07 15.08
N GLN A 344 -0.99 -20.73 15.97
CA GLN A 344 -1.49 -20.99 17.31
C GLN A 344 -1.79 -19.67 18.03
N ALA A 345 -2.97 -19.58 18.64
CA ALA A 345 -3.34 -18.42 19.43
C ALA A 345 -2.39 -18.27 20.62
N ALA A 346 -1.89 -17.06 20.83
CA ALA A 346 -1.01 -16.74 21.94
C ALA A 346 -1.27 -15.32 22.45
N LYS A 347 -0.62 -14.99 23.56
CA LYS A 347 -0.57 -13.64 24.11
C LYS A 347 0.58 -12.90 23.46
N HIS A 348 0.33 -11.65 23.07
CA HIS A 348 1.32 -10.81 22.41
C HIS A 348 1.37 -9.44 23.05
N LEU A 349 2.54 -8.82 23.02
CA LEU A 349 2.65 -7.40 23.32
C LEU A 349 2.04 -6.59 22.16
N PRO A 350 1.37 -5.47 22.46
CA PRO A 350 0.96 -4.53 21.44
C PRO A 350 2.21 -3.98 20.72
N VAL A 351 2.02 -3.58 19.46
CA VAL A 351 3.08 -2.94 18.67
C VAL A 351 3.53 -1.65 19.39
N GLY A 352 4.81 -1.56 19.75
CA GLY A 352 5.38 -0.45 20.53
C GLY A 352 5.73 0.80 19.72
N SER A 353 6.34 1.81 20.34
CA SER A 353 6.91 2.97 19.65
C SER A 353 8.25 2.58 19.02
N GLY A 354 8.25 2.25 17.73
CA GLY A 354 9.45 1.77 17.04
C GLY A 354 9.24 1.45 15.58
N GLU A 355 10.30 1.02 14.90
CA GLU A 355 10.19 0.51 13.54
C GLU A 355 9.66 -0.92 13.54
N HIS A 356 8.52 -1.13 12.87
CA HIS A 356 7.89 -2.44 12.76
C HIS A 356 7.84 -2.92 11.32
N TYR A 357 7.68 -4.23 11.17
CA TYR A 357 7.48 -4.82 9.86
C TYR A 357 6.20 -4.28 9.23
N HIS A 358 6.33 -3.82 7.99
CA HIS A 358 5.23 -3.46 7.11
C HIS A 358 5.64 -3.83 5.68
N PHE A 359 4.76 -4.48 4.92
CA PHE A 359 5.11 -5.08 3.62
C PHE A 359 5.79 -4.07 2.68
N ARG A 360 5.18 -2.89 2.49
CA ARG A 360 5.73 -1.86 1.60
C ARG A 360 7.07 -1.32 2.08
N LYS A 361 7.27 -1.23 3.41
CA LYS A 361 8.51 -0.73 4.00
C LYS A 361 9.63 -1.75 3.78
N ALA A 362 9.36 -3.02 4.07
CA ALA A 362 10.28 -4.11 3.83
C ALA A 362 10.64 -4.21 2.33
N LEU A 363 9.65 -4.11 1.43
CA LEU A 363 9.87 -4.12 -0.01
C LEU A 363 10.72 -2.94 -0.49
N ALA A 364 10.48 -1.73 0.04
CA ALA A 364 11.29 -0.55 -0.30
C ALA A 364 12.75 -0.72 0.15
N LEU A 365 12.97 -1.21 1.37
CA LEU A 365 14.31 -1.51 1.88
C LEU A 365 15.00 -2.60 1.05
N PHE A 366 14.27 -3.64 0.68
CA PHE A 366 14.75 -4.73 -0.16
C PHE A 366 15.16 -4.23 -1.55
N ASN A 367 14.29 -3.49 -2.24
CA ASN A 367 14.57 -2.94 -3.56
C ASN A 367 15.83 -2.04 -3.57
N ARG A 368 16.13 -1.35 -2.46
CA ARG A 368 17.35 -0.54 -2.30
C ARG A 368 18.62 -1.37 -2.10
N HIS A 369 18.51 -2.60 -1.62
CA HIS A 369 19.65 -3.45 -1.25
C HIS A 369 19.84 -4.69 -2.13
N VAL A 370 18.85 -5.05 -2.95
CA VAL A 370 18.84 -6.30 -3.70
C VAL A 370 20.07 -6.45 -4.61
N ASP A 371 20.48 -5.37 -5.29
CA ASP A 371 21.63 -5.38 -6.21
C ASP A 371 22.99 -5.08 -5.52
N LYS A 372 22.98 -4.83 -4.20
CA LYS A 372 24.18 -4.47 -3.47
C LYS A 372 24.89 -5.70 -2.91
N HIS A 373 26.19 -5.81 -3.11
CA HIS A 373 27.06 -6.79 -2.45
C HIS A 373 27.45 -6.36 -1.02
N GLU A 374 26.54 -5.70 -0.31
CA GLU A 374 26.71 -5.27 1.08
C GLU A 374 26.03 -6.26 2.04
N GLU A 375 26.59 -6.41 3.24
CA GLU A 375 25.97 -7.20 4.31
C GLU A 375 24.60 -6.60 4.68
N LEU A 376 23.59 -7.45 4.79
CA LEU A 376 22.26 -7.05 5.21
C LEU A 376 22.24 -6.68 6.68
N LYS A 377 21.76 -5.48 6.98
CA LYS A 377 21.58 -4.98 8.35
C LYS A 377 20.11 -5.03 8.75
N ALA A 378 19.87 -4.98 10.06
CA ALA A 378 18.54 -4.75 10.61
C ALA A 378 17.97 -3.40 10.10
N PRO A 379 16.64 -3.28 9.93
CA PRO A 379 15.65 -4.32 10.20
C PRO A 379 15.45 -5.31 9.02
N LEU A 380 15.98 -4.99 7.83
CA LEU A 380 15.74 -5.79 6.62
C LEU A 380 16.18 -7.25 6.77
N LYS A 381 17.34 -7.50 7.40
CA LYS A 381 17.85 -8.86 7.66
C LYS A 381 16.83 -9.75 8.38
N ASP A 382 16.08 -9.19 9.32
CA ASP A 382 15.12 -9.93 10.15
C ASP A 382 13.77 -10.08 9.44
N TRP A 383 13.54 -9.27 8.40
CA TRP A 383 12.27 -9.18 7.68
C TRP A 383 12.22 -10.00 6.40
N LEU A 384 13.34 -10.54 5.90
CA LEU A 384 13.39 -11.20 4.59
C LEU A 384 12.44 -12.39 4.46
N GLN A 385 12.38 -13.27 5.46
CA GLN A 385 11.49 -14.42 5.41
C GLN A 385 10.01 -14.00 5.32
N ARG A 386 9.60 -13.01 6.13
CA ARG A 386 8.24 -12.48 6.10
C ARG A 386 7.96 -11.74 4.77
N LEU A 387 8.94 -10.99 4.27
CA LEU A 387 8.86 -10.31 2.98
C LEU A 387 8.64 -11.30 1.84
N ALA A 388 9.36 -12.42 1.80
CA ALA A 388 9.15 -13.45 0.77
C ALA A 388 7.70 -13.97 0.79
N GLN A 389 7.18 -14.32 1.98
CA GLN A 389 5.82 -14.80 2.17
C GLN A 389 4.78 -13.76 1.74
N ASP A 390 4.99 -12.49 2.07
CA ASP A 390 4.08 -11.40 1.69
C ASP A 390 4.17 -11.05 0.20
N CYS A 391 5.35 -11.12 -0.41
CA CYS A 391 5.50 -10.99 -1.86
C CYS A 391 4.69 -12.07 -2.58
N ALA A 392 4.81 -13.33 -2.14
CA ALA A 392 4.04 -14.43 -2.70
C ALA A 392 2.54 -14.19 -2.57
N ALA A 393 2.07 -13.88 -1.36
CA ALA A 393 0.67 -13.59 -1.13
C ALA A 393 0.17 -12.40 -1.96
N PHE A 394 0.93 -11.31 -2.03
CA PHE A 394 0.53 -10.10 -2.73
C PHE A 394 0.40 -10.27 -4.25
N LEU A 395 1.26 -11.09 -4.87
CA LEU A 395 1.21 -11.37 -6.31
C LEU A 395 -0.08 -12.10 -6.73
N HIS A 396 -0.75 -12.79 -5.81
CA HIS A 396 -2.06 -13.40 -6.07
C HIS A 396 -3.23 -12.42 -5.94
N ILE A 397 -3.02 -11.19 -5.42
CA ILE A 397 -4.08 -10.18 -5.35
C ILE A 397 -4.36 -9.67 -6.78
N PRO A 398 -5.62 -9.71 -7.26
CA PRO A 398 -5.95 -9.24 -8.60
C PRO A 398 -5.60 -7.76 -8.80
N ALA A 399 -4.85 -7.46 -9.86
CA ALA A 399 -4.34 -6.11 -10.15
C ALA A 399 -5.08 -5.38 -11.28
N HIS A 400 -5.89 -6.08 -12.09
CA HIS A 400 -6.48 -5.56 -13.33
C HIS A 400 -7.30 -4.28 -13.14
N ASP A 401 -8.06 -4.17 -12.04
CA ASP A 401 -8.92 -3.01 -11.77
C ASP A 401 -8.35 -2.07 -10.70
N CYS A 402 -7.11 -2.29 -10.25
CA CYS A 402 -6.48 -1.47 -9.21
C CYS A 402 -5.10 -0.96 -9.67
N PRO A 403 -5.00 0.29 -10.15
CA PRO A 403 -3.73 0.88 -10.59
C PRO A 403 -2.62 0.82 -9.53
N ALA A 404 -2.99 0.92 -8.24
CA ALA A 404 -2.05 0.79 -7.14
C ALA A 404 -1.43 -0.62 -7.04
N TYR A 405 -2.21 -1.67 -7.32
CA TYR A 405 -1.72 -3.06 -7.35
C TYR A 405 -0.98 -3.37 -8.62
N ALA A 406 -1.47 -2.90 -9.77
CA ALA A 406 -0.73 -3.00 -11.03
C ALA A 406 0.66 -2.37 -10.92
N SER A 407 0.77 -1.21 -10.25
CA SER A 407 2.05 -0.55 -10.00
C SER A 407 2.98 -1.38 -9.10
N LEU A 408 2.48 -1.95 -8.01
CA LEU A 408 3.29 -2.80 -7.12
C LEU A 408 3.70 -4.12 -7.78
N HIS A 409 2.81 -4.77 -8.53
CA HIS A 409 3.12 -5.93 -9.37
C HIS A 409 4.27 -5.58 -10.31
N ARG A 410 4.17 -4.44 -11.03
CA ARG A 410 5.24 -3.97 -11.92
C ARG A 410 6.56 -3.70 -11.18
N ILE A 411 6.53 -3.16 -9.97
CA ILE A 411 7.74 -2.95 -9.16
C ILE A 411 8.38 -4.30 -8.82
N LEU A 412 7.60 -5.28 -8.36
CA LEU A 412 8.07 -6.63 -8.04
C LEU A 412 8.69 -7.30 -9.28
N THR A 413 8.03 -7.20 -10.44
CA THR A 413 8.57 -7.72 -11.72
C THR A 413 9.87 -7.03 -12.10
N LYS A 414 9.96 -5.70 -12.00
CA LYS A 414 11.18 -4.94 -12.32
C LYS A 414 12.33 -5.27 -11.38
N VAL A 415 12.07 -5.48 -10.09
CA VAL A 415 13.09 -5.91 -9.12
C VAL A 415 13.69 -7.24 -9.56
N LEU A 416 12.85 -8.21 -9.93
CA LEU A 416 13.31 -9.52 -10.39
C LEU A 416 14.06 -9.43 -11.73
N GLN A 417 13.54 -8.69 -12.72
CA GLN A 417 14.20 -8.51 -14.02
C GLN A 417 15.57 -7.83 -13.90
N ARG A 418 15.70 -6.85 -13.00
CA ARG A 418 16.96 -6.16 -12.76
C ARG A 418 17.99 -7.08 -12.11
N SER A 419 17.58 -7.78 -11.06
CA SER A 419 18.44 -8.63 -10.21
C SER A 419 18.79 -9.97 -10.87
N GLY A 420 17.92 -10.48 -11.75
CA GLY A 420 17.99 -11.82 -12.29
C GLY A 420 17.45 -12.89 -11.32
N ILE A 421 17.23 -14.10 -11.84
CA ILE A 421 16.86 -15.26 -11.03
C ILE A 421 18.15 -15.86 -10.44
N PRO A 422 18.25 -16.02 -9.11
CA PRO A 422 19.42 -16.62 -8.48
C PRO A 422 19.70 -18.04 -9.00
N HIS A 423 20.97 -18.36 -9.26
CA HIS A 423 21.37 -19.70 -9.65
C HIS A 423 21.40 -20.62 -8.42
N VAL A 424 20.71 -21.76 -8.50
CA VAL A 424 20.63 -22.74 -7.42
C VAL A 424 21.29 -24.04 -7.86
N SER A 425 22.24 -24.54 -7.07
CA SER A 425 22.86 -25.85 -7.31
C SER A 425 23.31 -26.50 -6.00
N ARG A 426 23.73 -27.76 -6.05
CA ARG A 426 24.33 -28.46 -4.90
C ARG A 426 25.54 -27.71 -4.32
N HIS A 427 26.27 -26.97 -5.17
CA HIS A 427 27.45 -26.20 -4.79
C HIS A 427 27.12 -24.73 -4.43
N CYS A 428 25.88 -24.28 -4.69
CA CYS A 428 25.40 -22.94 -4.36
C CYS A 428 24.00 -23.03 -3.72
N PRO A 429 23.91 -23.53 -2.47
CA PRO A 429 22.63 -23.62 -1.76
C PRO A 429 22.16 -22.23 -1.32
N VAL A 430 20.85 -22.00 -1.39
CA VAL A 430 20.23 -20.74 -0.96
C VAL A 430 19.79 -20.84 0.50
N LYS A 431 20.23 -19.89 1.33
CA LYS A 431 19.77 -19.78 2.72
C LYS A 431 18.33 -19.26 2.74
N SER A 432 17.47 -19.82 3.59
CA SER A 432 16.06 -19.42 3.70
C SER A 432 15.85 -17.93 4.03
N ASN A 433 16.74 -17.32 4.80
CA ASN A 433 16.71 -15.91 5.15
C ASN A 433 17.75 -15.10 4.35
N SER A 434 17.61 -15.07 3.03
CA SER A 434 18.54 -14.40 2.10
C SER A 434 17.82 -13.61 1.01
N LYS A 435 18.55 -12.76 0.27
CA LYS A 435 17.96 -11.99 -0.85
C LYS A 435 17.53 -12.93 -1.97
N GLU A 436 18.33 -13.98 -2.18
CA GLU A 436 18.14 -15.01 -3.18
C GLU A 436 16.85 -15.79 -2.91
N ALA A 437 16.55 -16.11 -1.65
CA ALA A 437 15.29 -16.77 -1.28
C ALA A 437 14.06 -15.89 -1.61
N VAL A 438 14.14 -14.58 -1.35
CA VAL A 438 13.06 -13.64 -1.72
C VAL A 438 12.88 -13.59 -3.25
N LEU A 439 13.98 -13.46 -4.00
CA LEU A 439 13.94 -13.42 -5.47
C LEU A 439 13.39 -14.71 -6.08
N LEU A 440 13.80 -15.88 -5.57
CA LEU A 440 13.27 -17.17 -6.03
C LEU A 440 11.79 -17.30 -5.73
N CYS A 441 11.35 -16.90 -4.53
CA CYS A 441 9.94 -16.90 -4.17
C CYS A 441 9.14 -15.99 -5.11
N MET A 442 9.61 -14.77 -5.38
CA MET A 442 8.98 -13.87 -6.35
C MET A 442 8.94 -14.45 -7.76
N ALA A 443 10.01 -15.10 -8.21
CA ALA A 443 10.10 -15.71 -9.54
C ALA A 443 9.08 -16.82 -9.73
N THR A 444 8.98 -17.73 -8.74
CA THR A 444 7.98 -18.81 -8.75
C THR A 444 6.57 -18.23 -8.86
N GLU A 445 6.24 -17.25 -8.05
CA GLU A 445 4.88 -16.71 -7.99
C GLU A 445 4.52 -15.88 -9.23
N LEU A 446 5.49 -15.13 -9.78
CA LEU A 446 5.31 -14.44 -11.06
C LEU A 446 5.14 -15.44 -12.22
N SER A 447 5.84 -16.58 -12.21
CA SER A 447 5.67 -17.60 -13.25
C SER A 447 4.28 -18.25 -13.25
N LEU A 448 3.63 -18.30 -12.08
CA LEU A 448 2.27 -18.84 -11.92
C LEU A 448 1.17 -17.82 -12.26
N THR A 449 1.48 -16.52 -12.21
CA THR A 449 0.50 -15.43 -12.33
C THR A 449 0.60 -14.65 -13.63
N MET A 450 1.78 -14.61 -14.27
CA MET A 450 2.00 -13.92 -15.54
C MET A 450 1.71 -14.82 -16.75
N THR A 451 1.11 -14.23 -17.78
CA THR A 451 0.78 -14.92 -19.04
C THR A 451 2.02 -15.18 -19.92
N ASP A 452 3.08 -14.39 -19.73
CA ASP A 452 4.36 -14.51 -20.46
C ASP A 452 5.52 -14.68 -19.46
N SER A 453 5.74 -15.93 -19.04
CA SER A 453 6.83 -16.29 -18.13
C SER A 453 8.22 -16.19 -18.77
N ALA A 454 8.30 -16.19 -20.12
CA ALA A 454 9.57 -16.04 -20.84
C ALA A 454 10.19 -14.65 -20.64
N ALA A 455 9.36 -13.62 -20.43
CA ALA A 455 9.80 -12.27 -20.09
C ALA A 455 10.56 -12.16 -18.75
N LEU A 456 10.50 -13.18 -17.89
CA LEU A 456 11.25 -13.25 -16.63
C LEU A 456 12.70 -13.72 -16.83
N VAL A 457 13.02 -14.32 -17.98
CA VAL A 457 14.30 -15.03 -18.24
C VAL A 457 15.29 -14.18 -19.06
N GLN A 458 15.06 -12.86 -19.20
CA GLN A 458 15.89 -11.98 -20.06
C GLN A 458 17.38 -11.92 -19.68
N LYS A 459 17.76 -12.34 -18.47
CA LYS A 459 19.15 -12.62 -18.08
C LYS A 459 19.32 -14.11 -17.80
N SER A 460 19.13 -14.96 -18.81
CA SER A 460 19.74 -16.29 -18.78
C SER A 460 21.24 -16.07 -18.65
N ALA A 461 21.83 -16.57 -17.57
CA ALA A 461 23.27 -16.57 -17.40
C ALA A 461 23.89 -17.19 -18.66
N ALA A 462 24.86 -16.50 -19.25
CA ALA A 462 25.72 -17.11 -20.25
C ALA A 462 26.26 -18.43 -19.66
N GLY A 463 25.75 -19.56 -20.14
CA GLY A 463 26.07 -20.88 -19.57
C GLY A 463 24.89 -21.80 -19.26
N VAL A 464 23.65 -21.53 -19.70
CA VAL A 464 22.66 -22.64 -19.77
C VAL A 464 23.12 -23.60 -20.85
N CYS A 465 23.76 -24.69 -20.41
CA CYS A 465 24.15 -25.83 -21.23
C CYS A 465 23.01 -26.21 -22.18
N ALA A 466 23.30 -26.20 -23.47
CA ALA A 466 22.48 -26.79 -24.52
C ALA A 466 22.52 -28.32 -24.48
N LEU A 467 22.37 -28.93 -23.29
CA LEU A 467 22.36 -30.38 -23.13
C LEU A 467 21.16 -30.81 -22.29
N PRO A 468 20.42 -31.84 -22.71
CA PRO A 468 19.30 -32.37 -21.94
C PRO A 468 19.79 -32.81 -20.56
N VAL A 469 19.15 -32.30 -19.51
CA VAL A 469 19.42 -32.73 -18.14
C VAL A 469 18.58 -33.97 -17.88
N THR A 470 19.24 -35.12 -17.78
CA THR A 470 18.63 -36.36 -17.30
C THR A 470 18.58 -36.32 -15.79
N VAL A 471 17.37 -36.29 -15.21
CA VAL A 471 17.18 -36.43 -13.76
C VAL A 471 16.89 -37.90 -13.46
N GLU A 472 17.80 -38.58 -12.77
CA GLU A 472 17.56 -39.91 -12.22
C GLU A 472 16.84 -39.78 -10.88
N ILE A 473 15.63 -40.35 -10.80
CA ILE A 473 14.85 -40.43 -9.57
C ILE A 473 14.98 -41.86 -9.05
N ASP A 474 15.67 -42.03 -7.93
CA ASP A 474 15.72 -43.31 -7.21
C ASP A 474 14.43 -43.51 -6.43
N GLY A 475 13.59 -44.44 -6.91
CA GLY A 475 12.31 -44.79 -6.30
C GLY A 475 12.39 -45.75 -5.11
N THR A 476 13.58 -46.05 -4.58
CA THR A 476 13.78 -47.07 -3.53
C THR A 476 14.00 -46.51 -2.12
N ASN A 477 13.91 -45.19 -1.91
CA ASN A 477 14.14 -44.60 -0.60
C ASN A 477 12.98 -44.90 0.39
N PRO A 478 13.21 -45.63 1.51
CA PRO A 478 12.14 -46.03 2.43
C PRO A 478 11.58 -44.89 3.30
N GLU A 479 12.26 -43.74 3.40
CA GLU A 479 11.99 -42.74 4.44
C GLU A 479 11.53 -41.36 3.97
N ALA A 480 11.28 -41.13 2.66
CA ALA A 480 10.80 -39.83 2.18
C ALA A 480 9.72 -39.95 1.11
N ARG A 481 8.46 -39.69 1.48
CA ARG A 481 7.37 -39.48 0.51
C ARG A 481 7.57 -38.13 -0.20
N TRP A 482 7.76 -38.18 -1.51
CA TRP A 482 7.64 -37.02 -2.38
C TRP A 482 6.24 -36.99 -3.00
N GLU A 483 5.46 -35.94 -2.73
CA GLU A 483 4.21 -35.67 -3.47
C GLU A 483 4.52 -34.75 -4.66
N LEU A 484 4.48 -35.32 -5.86
CA LEU A 484 4.46 -34.55 -7.10
C LEU A 484 2.99 -34.21 -7.43
N THR A 485 2.57 -32.97 -7.19
CA THR A 485 1.24 -32.50 -7.59
C THR A 485 1.19 -32.31 -9.11
N GLY A 486 0.79 -33.35 -9.86
CA GLY A 486 0.44 -33.17 -11.28
C GLY A 486 0.26 -34.40 -12.16
N LEU A 487 0.86 -35.56 -11.86
CA LEU A 487 0.80 -36.73 -12.75
C LEU A 487 0.71 -38.04 -11.96
N THR A 488 -0.31 -38.85 -12.27
CA THR A 488 -0.50 -40.20 -11.75
C THR A 488 0.61 -41.12 -12.29
N PRO A 489 1.31 -41.91 -11.47
CA PRO A 489 2.38 -42.78 -11.97
C PRO A 489 1.81 -44.04 -12.64
N PRO A 490 2.27 -44.44 -13.84
CA PRO A 490 2.14 -45.81 -14.31
C PRO A 490 3.33 -46.67 -13.85
N LEU A 491 3.07 -47.97 -13.68
CA LEU A 491 3.87 -49.02 -13.02
C LEU A 491 5.23 -49.41 -13.67
N LYS A 492 5.90 -48.55 -14.45
CA LYS A 492 7.24 -48.87 -15.00
C LYS A 492 8.18 -47.67 -15.08
N PRO A 493 9.50 -47.86 -14.88
CA PRO A 493 10.48 -46.78 -14.98
C PRO A 493 10.51 -46.24 -16.41
N ARG A 494 10.30 -44.93 -16.54
CA ARG A 494 10.60 -44.19 -17.78
C ARG A 494 11.35 -42.91 -17.46
N TYR A 495 12.32 -42.62 -18.32
CA TYR A 495 13.08 -41.38 -18.35
C TYR A 495 12.14 -40.22 -18.73
N LEU A 496 12.15 -39.16 -17.92
CA LEU A 496 11.47 -37.92 -18.23
C LEU A 496 12.43 -37.04 -19.03
N VAL A 497 12.15 -36.83 -20.32
CA VAL A 497 12.88 -35.86 -21.14
C VAL A 497 12.05 -34.57 -21.14
N ILE A 498 12.51 -33.56 -20.42
CA ILE A 498 11.94 -32.21 -20.52
C ILE A 498 12.79 -31.44 -21.54
N THR A 499 12.25 -31.27 -22.75
CA THR A 499 12.77 -30.31 -23.72
C THR A 499 12.18 -28.91 -23.45
N PRO A 500 12.93 -27.84 -23.71
CA PRO A 500 12.55 -26.47 -23.36
C PRO A 500 11.23 -25.99 -23.96
#